data_AF-A0AAF3EV81-F1
#
_entry.id   AF-A0AAF3EV81-F1
#
_cell.length_a   1.000
_cell.length_b   1.000
_cell.length_c   1.000
_cell.angle_alpha   90.00
_cell.angle_beta   90.00
_cell.angle_gamma   90.00
#
_symmetry.space_group_name_H-M   'P 1'
#
loop_
_entity.id
_entity.type
_entity.pdbx_description
1 polymer ?
#
loop_
_entity_poly.entity_id
_entity_poly.type
_entity_poly.pdbx_seq_one_letter_code
_entity_poly.pdbx_strand_id
1 'polypeptide(L)'
;MKGDRKVQRDGSVIVGSRASSCASGVSFESKTRMANAASHATPTTIINATSRLQIEAQEARTNKPNWGSQMILQDDYNFITAYEAAKNKAERDAVLEANNENGQAARTFVSLINNMAKEQNVRYVLALLDDMLQEDKERAEIFHDAARRQKKTSWRWFTQILQHKDNFIVNQMSSIIAKLACYGSALMDEDDLNSYFAFLQDQLKNQQDNEYMNTTARCLQMMLRIDQYRTPFVQQGGVQALMTALNEKTNFQLQYQLIFAIWCLTFNVKIARRAPSLGIISVLGDILAETSKEKVIRIILATFRNILEKAEEKEIVREAALQMVQCKTLKTLKLLDAKKFDDPDLEFLNEKLYLSVQDLSSFDEYVSEVKSGRLQWSPVHKSERFWRENAEKFNEKRFDMIKMLIRLLDSPDPLTLCVAAHDIGEYVRYYPRGKAFVEENNGKSAVMKLLAAEDPNVQYHALLAIQKLMVHNWEYLGKQLEKDTPESIVGK
;
A
#
# COMPACT_ATOMS: atom_id res chain seq x y z
N MET A 1 -22.34 -17.58 -75.20
CA MET A 1 -21.05 -17.73 -75.91
C MET A 1 -20.12 -16.66 -75.37
N LYS A 2 -18.98 -16.83 -74.71
CA LYS A 2 -18.10 -17.90 -74.19
C LYS A 2 -17.57 -17.29 -72.86
N GLY A 3 -17.31 -17.95 -71.73
CA GLY A 3 -16.78 -19.29 -71.50
C GLY A 3 -15.27 -19.25 -71.25
N ASP A 4 -14.88 -19.18 -69.96
CA ASP A 4 -13.62 -19.63 -69.31
C ASP A 4 -12.27 -18.92 -69.62
N ARG A 5 -11.28 -18.76 -68.71
CA ARG A 5 -10.90 -19.60 -67.55
C ARG A 5 -9.95 -18.87 -66.55
N LYS A 6 -10.02 -19.31 -65.28
CA LYS A 6 -9.22 -19.03 -64.05
C LYS A 6 -7.68 -19.15 -64.17
N VAL A 7 -6.93 -18.45 -63.27
CA VAL A 7 -5.88 -18.93 -62.30
C VAL A 7 -5.57 -17.77 -61.32
N GLN A 8 -6.02 -17.74 -60.05
CA GLN A 8 -5.42 -18.24 -58.79
C GLN A 8 -4.12 -17.54 -58.30
N ARG A 9 -4.21 -16.78 -57.20
CA ARG A 9 -3.15 -16.64 -56.17
C ARG A 9 -3.75 -16.47 -54.78
N ASP A 10 -3.23 -17.26 -53.86
CA ASP A 10 -3.63 -17.46 -52.47
C ASP A 10 -3.25 -16.29 -51.54
N GLY A 11 -4.09 -16.11 -50.51
CA GLY A 11 -3.71 -16.14 -49.09
C GLY A 11 -2.81 -15.03 -48.53
N SER A 12 -3.42 -14.09 -47.78
CA SER A 12 -3.02 -13.79 -46.40
C SER A 12 -4.03 -12.83 -45.76
N VAL A 13 -4.79 -13.34 -44.77
CA VAL A 13 -5.68 -12.53 -43.92
C VAL A 13 -4.82 -11.96 -42.79
N ILE A 14 -4.56 -10.66 -42.82
CA ILE A 14 -3.97 -9.93 -41.69
C ILE A 14 -5.09 -9.70 -40.66
N VAL A 15 -5.10 -10.52 -39.61
CA VAL A 15 -5.78 -10.21 -38.35
C VAL A 15 -4.86 -9.27 -37.59
N GLY A 16 -5.21 -7.98 -37.51
CA GLY A 16 -4.40 -6.98 -36.82
C GLY A 16 -5.18 -5.77 -36.35
N SER A 17 -5.08 -5.51 -35.04
CA SER A 17 -5.37 -4.24 -34.36
C SER A 17 -6.81 -3.98 -33.87
N ARG A 18 -7.17 -4.64 -32.76
CA ARG A 18 -8.11 -4.09 -31.75
C ARG A 18 -7.47 -3.89 -30.36
N ALA A 19 -6.21 -4.27 -30.16
CA ALA A 19 -5.53 -4.17 -28.86
C ALA A 19 -4.85 -2.80 -28.58
N SER A 20 -4.60 -1.98 -29.62
CA SER A 20 -3.86 -0.71 -29.47
C SER A 20 -4.73 0.46 -28.94
N SER A 21 -6.04 0.41 -29.14
CA SER A 21 -6.97 1.47 -28.70
C SER A 21 -7.29 1.43 -27.20
N CYS A 22 -7.28 0.27 -26.55
CA CYS A 22 -7.52 0.18 -25.10
C CYS A 22 -6.31 0.67 -24.29
N ALA A 23 -5.08 0.32 -24.69
CA ALA A 23 -3.88 0.72 -23.95
C ALA A 23 -3.64 2.25 -23.93
N SER A 24 -4.00 2.94 -25.02
CA SER A 24 -3.90 4.39 -25.14
C SER A 24 -4.96 5.13 -24.31
N GLY A 25 -6.21 4.65 -24.31
CA GLY A 25 -7.29 5.17 -23.45
C GLY A 25 -7.01 4.99 -21.96
N VAL A 26 -6.55 3.80 -21.57
CA VAL A 26 -6.18 3.47 -20.18
C VAL A 26 -4.99 4.32 -19.70
N SER A 27 -4.01 4.61 -20.56
CA SER A 27 -2.87 5.49 -20.22
C SER A 27 -3.31 6.94 -19.99
N PHE A 28 -4.21 7.46 -20.84
CA PHE A 28 -4.72 8.83 -20.72
C PHE A 28 -5.57 9.00 -19.45
N GLU A 29 -6.50 8.08 -19.19
CA GLU A 29 -7.36 8.12 -17.99
C GLU A 29 -6.54 7.98 -16.70
N SER A 30 -5.46 7.18 -16.72
CA SER A 30 -4.52 7.07 -15.59
C SER A 30 -3.78 8.37 -15.31
N LYS A 31 -3.29 9.03 -16.36
CA LYS A 31 -2.63 10.34 -16.25
C LYS A 31 -3.59 11.39 -15.72
N THR A 32 -4.84 11.40 -16.20
CA THR A 32 -5.89 12.31 -15.72
C THR A 32 -6.28 12.03 -14.27
N ARG A 33 -6.38 10.78 -13.82
CA ARG A 33 -6.65 10.46 -12.39
C ARG A 33 -5.49 10.84 -11.49
N MET A 34 -4.23 10.64 -11.91
CA MET A 34 -3.07 11.13 -11.16
C MET A 34 -3.02 12.65 -11.10
N ALA A 35 -3.37 13.34 -12.19
CA ALA A 35 -3.46 14.80 -12.25
C ALA A 35 -4.60 15.34 -11.37
N ASN A 36 -5.79 14.71 -11.41
CA ASN A 36 -6.95 15.11 -10.60
C ASN A 36 -6.77 14.78 -9.11
N ALA A 37 -6.01 13.73 -8.76
CA ALA A 37 -5.62 13.48 -7.36
C ALA A 37 -4.60 14.52 -6.86
N ALA A 38 -3.79 15.10 -7.76
CA ALA A 38 -2.95 16.24 -7.42
C ALA A 38 -3.79 17.51 -7.14
N SER A 39 -5.00 17.64 -7.69
CA SER A 39 -5.94 18.74 -7.40
C SER A 39 -6.90 18.46 -6.24
N HIS A 40 -7.23 17.19 -5.94
CA HIS A 40 -7.98 16.78 -4.73
C HIS A 40 -7.11 16.65 -3.47
N ALA A 41 -5.79 16.78 -3.60
CA ALA A 41 -4.96 17.09 -2.46
C ALA A 41 -5.41 18.45 -1.91
N THR A 42 -5.90 18.50 -0.66
CA THR A 42 -6.05 19.75 0.09
C THR A 42 -4.84 20.64 -0.18
N PRO A 43 -5.01 21.97 -0.35
CA PRO A 43 -3.89 22.88 -0.59
C PRO A 43 -2.77 22.49 0.36
N THR A 44 -1.60 22.16 -0.20
CA THR A 44 -0.45 21.60 0.53
C THR A 44 -0.25 22.34 1.86
N THR A 45 -0.50 23.65 1.85
CA THR A 45 -0.57 24.62 2.95
C THR A 45 -1.36 24.22 4.21
N ILE A 46 -2.52 23.54 4.13
CA ILE A 46 -3.36 23.27 5.32
C ILE A 46 -2.91 21.99 6.06
N ILE A 47 -2.41 20.99 5.34
CA ILE A 47 -1.85 19.75 5.94
C ILE A 47 -0.46 20.01 6.55
N ASN A 48 0.22 21.00 6.00
CA ASN A 48 1.57 21.41 6.32
C ASN A 48 1.69 22.05 7.72
N ALA A 49 0.68 22.81 8.17
CA ALA A 49 0.73 23.66 9.36
C ALA A 49 0.95 22.94 10.72
N THR A 50 0.90 21.61 10.78
CA THR A 50 1.09 20.83 12.02
C THR A 50 2.20 19.78 11.96
N SER A 51 2.95 19.71 10.85
CA SER A 51 4.10 18.81 10.77
C SER A 51 5.27 19.39 11.55
N ARG A 52 5.93 18.57 12.38
CA ARG A 52 7.11 18.96 13.17
C ARG A 52 8.17 19.67 12.33
N LEU A 53 8.46 19.15 11.14
CA LEU A 53 9.43 19.74 10.23
C LEU A 53 9.11 21.21 9.93
N GLN A 54 7.84 21.56 9.79
CA GLN A 54 7.44 22.91 9.43
C GLN A 54 7.50 23.89 10.59
N ILE A 55 7.17 23.42 11.79
CA ILE A 55 7.32 24.18 13.02
C ILE A 55 8.81 24.53 13.18
N GLU A 56 9.68 23.54 13.09
CA GLU A 56 11.12 23.74 13.20
C GLU A 56 11.70 24.57 12.03
N ALA A 57 11.16 24.44 10.81
CA ALA A 57 11.55 25.29 9.68
C ALA A 57 11.16 26.76 9.93
N GLN A 58 9.99 27.01 10.55
CA GLN A 58 9.56 28.37 10.90
C GLN A 58 10.47 28.98 11.96
N GLU A 59 10.86 28.22 12.97
CA GLU A 59 11.85 28.64 13.96
C GLU A 59 13.21 28.90 13.31
N ALA A 60 13.65 28.03 12.40
CA ALA A 60 14.89 28.23 11.64
C ALA A 60 14.87 29.58 10.89
N ARG A 61 13.76 29.92 10.22
CA ARG A 61 13.60 31.21 9.50
C ARG A 61 13.77 32.44 10.38
N THR A 62 13.33 32.37 11.65
CA THR A 62 13.49 33.50 12.59
C THR A 62 14.93 33.74 13.02
N ASN A 63 15.79 32.73 12.90
CA ASN A 63 17.17 32.75 13.34
C ASN A 63 18.12 33.06 12.17
N LYS A 64 17.90 34.22 11.52
CA LYS A 64 18.71 34.66 10.38
C LYS A 64 20.19 34.80 10.76
N PRO A 65 21.12 34.12 10.06
CA PRO A 65 22.55 34.29 10.29
C PRO A 65 23.02 35.71 9.98
N ASN A 66 23.97 36.21 10.78
CA ASN A 66 24.73 37.40 10.40
C ASN A 66 25.87 36.97 9.47
N TRP A 67 25.66 37.11 8.16
CA TRP A 67 26.66 36.80 7.16
C TRP A 67 27.85 37.76 7.30
N GLY A 68 29.01 37.27 7.74
CA GLY A 68 30.26 38.03 7.70
C GLY A 68 31.08 37.62 6.48
N SER A 69 31.74 38.57 5.80
CA SER A 69 32.61 38.28 4.65
C SER A 69 33.81 37.38 4.99
N GLN A 70 34.13 37.21 6.27
CA GLN A 70 35.15 36.27 6.76
C GLN A 70 34.60 34.86 7.06
N MET A 71 33.27 34.69 7.10
CA MET A 71 32.63 33.42 7.48
C MET A 71 32.32 32.53 6.26
N ILE A 72 32.07 33.14 5.11
CA ILE A 72 31.69 32.48 3.86
C ILE A 72 32.43 33.14 2.70
N LEU A 73 32.49 32.49 1.54
CA LEU A 73 33.13 33.06 0.35
C LEU A 73 32.43 34.35 -0.09
N GLN A 74 33.17 35.29 -0.69
CA GLN A 74 32.62 36.59 -1.08
C GLN A 74 31.48 36.45 -2.10
N ASP A 75 31.59 35.53 -3.06
CA ASP A 75 30.52 35.27 -4.04
C ASP A 75 29.27 34.67 -3.38
N ASP A 76 29.46 33.79 -2.39
CA ASP A 76 28.37 33.22 -1.58
C ASP A 76 27.67 34.32 -0.79
N TYR A 77 28.44 35.23 -0.17
CA TYR A 77 27.94 36.40 0.56
C TYR A 77 27.12 37.34 -0.34
N ASN A 78 27.66 37.67 -1.52
CA ASN A 78 27.00 38.57 -2.46
C ASN A 78 25.64 38.00 -2.91
N PHE A 79 25.62 36.71 -3.27
CA PHE A 79 24.39 36.04 -3.70
C PHE A 79 23.36 35.95 -2.57
N ILE A 80 23.74 35.41 -1.40
CA ILE A 80 22.79 35.14 -0.32
C ILE A 80 22.16 36.43 0.20
N THR A 81 22.95 37.50 0.32
CA THR A 81 22.46 38.81 0.77
C THR A 81 21.50 39.43 -0.25
N ALA A 82 21.80 39.32 -1.56
CA ALA A 82 20.92 39.80 -2.61
C ALA A 82 19.59 39.01 -2.66
N TYR A 83 19.66 37.68 -2.52
CA TYR A 83 18.48 36.82 -2.53
C TYR A 83 17.58 37.06 -1.31
N GLU A 84 18.16 37.25 -0.12
CA GLU A 84 17.41 37.58 1.09
C GLU A 84 16.82 38.99 1.09
N ALA A 85 17.45 39.94 0.38
CA ALA A 85 16.94 41.30 0.26
C ALA A 85 15.72 41.39 -0.67
N ALA A 86 15.53 40.42 -1.57
CA ALA A 86 14.42 40.36 -2.50
C ALA A 86 13.09 40.06 -1.78
N LYS A 87 12.13 40.97 -1.91
CA LYS A 87 10.88 40.98 -1.14
C LYS A 87 9.77 40.14 -1.76
N ASN A 88 9.77 40.00 -3.08
CA ASN A 88 8.73 39.31 -3.84
C ASN A 88 9.33 38.29 -4.82
N LYS A 89 8.45 37.44 -5.40
CA LYS A 89 8.86 36.40 -6.35
C LYS A 89 9.64 36.98 -7.54
N ALA A 90 9.21 38.10 -8.11
CA ALA A 90 9.83 38.70 -9.29
C ALA A 90 11.26 39.19 -9.01
N GLU A 91 11.50 39.83 -7.86
CA GLU A 91 12.84 40.22 -7.42
C GLU A 91 13.73 38.99 -7.18
N ARG A 92 13.20 37.92 -6.58
CA ARG A 92 13.94 36.65 -6.40
C ARG A 92 14.28 36.01 -7.73
N ASP A 93 13.34 35.97 -8.68
CA ASP A 93 13.58 35.46 -10.03
C ASP A 93 14.68 36.26 -10.75
N ALA A 94 14.68 37.59 -10.62
CA ALA A 94 15.73 38.43 -11.20
C ALA A 94 17.12 38.16 -10.60
N VAL A 95 17.22 37.96 -9.28
CA VAL A 95 18.48 37.59 -8.62
C VAL A 95 18.95 36.21 -9.08
N LEU A 96 18.05 35.24 -9.19
CA LEU A 96 18.37 33.89 -9.65
C LEU A 96 18.84 33.88 -11.11
N GLU A 97 18.15 34.59 -12.00
CA GLU A 97 18.48 34.67 -13.41
C GLU A 97 19.85 35.34 -13.63
N ALA A 98 20.12 36.45 -12.93
CA ALA A 98 21.42 37.13 -12.98
C ALA A 98 22.60 36.26 -12.50
N ASN A 99 22.32 35.18 -11.76
CA ASN A 99 23.30 34.23 -11.21
C ASN A 99 23.16 32.82 -11.81
N ASN A 100 22.39 32.67 -12.90
CA ASN A 100 22.12 31.37 -13.50
C ASN A 100 23.29 30.91 -14.39
N GLU A 101 23.87 31.79 -15.20
CA GLU A 101 24.93 31.45 -16.17
C GLU A 101 26.21 30.89 -15.51
N ASN A 102 26.59 31.41 -14.36
CA ASN A 102 27.72 30.92 -13.56
C ASN A 102 27.29 29.83 -12.56
N GLY A 103 26.00 29.51 -12.47
CA GLY A 103 25.45 28.55 -11.51
C GLY A 103 25.73 28.94 -10.05
N GLN A 104 25.90 30.24 -9.77
CA GLN A 104 26.31 30.72 -8.45
C GLN A 104 25.25 30.38 -7.40
N ALA A 105 23.96 30.52 -7.72
CA ALA A 105 22.88 30.20 -6.79
C ALA A 105 23.01 28.79 -6.19
N ALA A 106 23.10 27.76 -7.06
CA ALA A 106 23.25 26.38 -6.62
C ALA A 106 24.57 26.15 -5.86
N ARG A 107 25.68 26.71 -6.33
CA ARG A 107 26.99 26.60 -5.66
C ARG A 107 26.97 27.23 -4.26
N THR A 108 26.35 28.38 -4.09
CA THR A 108 26.19 29.04 -2.79
C THR A 108 25.42 28.14 -1.83
N PHE A 109 24.24 27.63 -2.21
CA PHE A 109 23.47 26.73 -1.34
C PHE A 109 24.27 25.46 -0.97
N VAL A 110 24.92 24.84 -1.94
CA VAL A 110 25.76 23.64 -1.71
C VAL A 110 26.92 23.95 -0.76
N SER A 111 27.62 25.07 -0.96
CA SER A 111 28.73 25.53 -0.13
C SER A 111 28.28 25.78 1.30
N LEU A 112 27.20 26.54 1.48
CA LEU A 112 26.67 26.87 2.80
C LEU A 112 26.17 25.64 3.56
N ILE A 113 25.48 24.72 2.89
CA ILE A 113 24.96 23.50 3.53
C ILE A 113 26.11 22.56 3.96
N ASN A 114 27.15 22.42 3.15
CA ASN A 114 28.22 21.46 3.41
C ASN A 114 29.36 22.00 4.28
N ASN A 115 29.66 23.30 4.23
CA ASN A 115 30.89 23.86 4.81
C ASN A 115 30.65 24.70 6.08
N MET A 116 29.41 25.01 6.44
CA MET A 116 29.16 25.82 7.63
C MET A 116 29.32 25.02 8.92
N ALA A 117 30.10 25.55 9.85
CA ALA A 117 30.36 24.93 11.14
C ALA A 117 29.17 25.02 12.12
N LYS A 118 28.32 26.06 12.02
CA LYS A 118 27.19 26.27 12.93
C LYS A 118 25.93 25.62 12.35
N GLU A 119 25.42 24.60 13.05
CA GLU A 119 24.21 23.88 12.67
C GLU A 119 23.01 24.81 12.46
N GLN A 120 22.81 25.81 13.32
CA GLN A 120 21.70 26.77 13.19
C GLN A 120 21.71 27.51 11.84
N ASN A 121 22.89 27.80 11.30
CA ASN A 121 22.99 28.44 9.99
C ASN A 121 22.60 27.46 8.89
N VAL A 122 23.01 26.19 8.99
CA VAL A 122 22.62 25.14 8.04
C VAL A 122 21.11 24.95 8.05
N ARG A 123 20.48 24.94 9.23
CA ARG A 123 19.01 24.89 9.38
C ARG A 123 18.32 26.04 8.65
N TYR A 124 18.82 27.26 8.82
CA TYR A 124 18.29 28.45 8.12
C TYR A 124 18.43 28.31 6.59
N VAL A 125 19.61 27.93 6.10
CA VAL A 125 19.88 27.79 4.66
C VAL A 125 19.01 26.70 4.04
N LEU A 126 18.80 25.58 4.74
CA LEU A 126 17.89 24.53 4.29
C LEU A 126 16.44 25.02 4.22
N ALA A 127 15.97 25.78 5.22
CA ALA A 127 14.63 26.38 5.17
C ALA A 127 14.49 27.35 3.99
N LEU A 128 15.51 28.18 3.73
CA LEU A 128 15.52 29.12 2.61
C LEU A 128 15.53 28.41 1.24
N LEU A 129 16.31 27.34 1.11
CA LEU A 129 16.33 26.51 -0.09
C LEU A 129 14.98 25.82 -0.32
N ASP A 130 14.38 25.33 0.77
CA ASP A 130 13.06 24.71 0.70
C ASP A 130 11.99 25.69 0.21
N ASP A 131 12.00 26.93 0.73
CA ASP A 131 11.11 28.01 0.31
C ASP A 131 11.33 28.39 -1.15
N MET A 132 12.59 28.47 -1.59
CA MET A 132 12.95 28.73 -2.99
C MET A 132 12.29 27.73 -3.94
N LEU A 133 12.36 26.43 -3.62
CA LEU A 133 11.81 25.35 -4.44
C LEU A 133 10.28 25.23 -4.31
N GLN A 134 9.69 25.67 -3.18
CA GLN A 134 8.24 25.69 -3.01
C GLN A 134 7.57 26.83 -3.78
N GLU A 135 8.20 28.01 -3.81
CA GLU A 135 7.69 29.18 -4.50
C GLU A 135 7.63 28.97 -6.02
N ASP A 136 8.64 28.28 -6.58
CA ASP A 136 8.66 27.92 -8.00
C ASP A 136 9.38 26.58 -8.21
N LYS A 137 8.65 25.62 -8.79
CA LYS A 137 9.17 24.26 -9.02
C LYS A 137 10.23 24.23 -10.12
N GLU A 138 10.17 25.14 -11.09
CA GLU A 138 11.11 25.19 -12.22
C GLU A 138 12.54 25.55 -11.73
N ARG A 139 12.66 26.18 -10.56
CA ARG A 139 13.97 26.49 -9.93
C ARG A 139 14.78 25.25 -9.55
N ALA A 140 14.19 24.06 -9.55
CA ALA A 140 14.96 22.82 -9.44
C ALA A 140 15.97 22.66 -10.59
N GLU A 141 15.69 23.18 -11.78
CA GLU A 141 16.60 23.12 -12.94
C GLU A 141 17.91 23.87 -12.71
N ILE A 142 17.90 24.95 -11.90
CA ILE A 142 19.10 25.70 -11.55
C ILE A 142 20.17 24.78 -10.93
N PHE A 143 19.74 23.82 -10.10
CA PHE A 143 20.64 22.86 -9.48
C PHE A 143 21.11 21.78 -10.47
N HIS A 144 20.21 21.30 -11.33
CA HIS A 144 20.54 20.28 -12.33
C HIS A 144 21.50 20.81 -13.40
N ASP A 145 21.28 22.03 -13.87
CA ASP A 145 22.15 22.68 -14.85
C ASP A 145 23.52 22.99 -14.25
N ALA A 146 23.57 23.51 -13.03
CA ALA A 146 24.84 23.74 -12.33
C ALA A 146 25.63 22.44 -12.12
N ALA A 147 24.95 21.33 -11.78
CA ALA A 147 25.59 20.03 -11.62
C ALA A 147 26.10 19.48 -12.94
N ARG A 148 25.30 19.62 -14.01
CA ARG A 148 25.64 19.18 -15.38
C ARG A 148 26.87 19.89 -15.91
N ARG A 149 27.02 21.19 -15.65
CA ARG A 149 28.23 21.97 -16.01
C ARG A 149 29.50 21.42 -15.33
N GLN A 150 29.36 20.85 -14.13
CA GLN A 150 30.46 20.19 -13.42
C GLN A 150 30.61 18.69 -13.76
N LYS A 151 29.84 18.17 -14.73
CA LYS A 151 29.77 16.74 -15.08
C LYS A 151 29.44 15.85 -13.86
N LYS A 152 28.58 16.33 -12.97
CA LYS A 152 28.12 15.64 -11.76
C LYS A 152 26.59 15.59 -11.73
N THR A 153 26.04 14.78 -10.83
CA THR A 153 24.63 14.82 -10.44
C THR A 153 24.43 15.77 -9.26
N SER A 154 23.26 16.40 -9.16
CA SER A 154 22.92 17.30 -8.05
C SER A 154 22.71 16.54 -6.73
N TRP A 155 22.40 15.24 -6.80
CA TRP A 155 22.12 14.36 -5.66
C TRP A 155 23.34 14.24 -4.73
N ARG A 156 24.51 13.96 -5.31
CA ARG A 156 25.77 13.71 -4.58
C ARG A 156 26.26 14.89 -3.76
N TRP A 157 25.76 16.10 -4.02
CA TRP A 157 26.06 17.28 -3.19
C TRP A 157 25.42 17.23 -1.81
N PHE A 158 24.38 16.41 -1.63
CA PHE A 158 23.55 16.41 -0.44
C PHE A 158 23.45 15.05 0.24
N THR A 159 23.94 13.97 -0.36
CA THR A 159 23.82 12.61 0.19
C THR A 159 24.49 12.46 1.56
N GLN A 160 25.62 13.12 1.80
CA GLN A 160 26.32 13.08 3.09
C GLN A 160 25.54 13.76 4.22
N ILE A 161 24.69 14.75 3.89
CA ILE A 161 23.86 15.46 4.86
C ILE A 161 22.80 14.54 5.48
N LEU A 162 22.40 13.47 4.78
CA LEU A 162 21.47 12.47 5.32
C LEU A 162 22.05 11.65 6.49
N GLN A 163 23.35 11.76 6.75
CA GLN A 163 24.04 11.12 7.89
C GLN A 163 24.29 12.10 9.06
N HIS A 164 23.75 13.31 8.98
CA HIS A 164 23.91 14.33 10.01
C HIS A 164 23.22 13.93 11.34
N LYS A 165 23.71 14.44 12.47
CA LYS A 165 23.15 14.12 13.81
C LYS A 165 21.86 14.86 14.13
N ASP A 166 21.74 16.09 13.63
CA ASP A 166 20.53 16.90 13.75
C ASP A 166 19.40 16.35 12.85
N ASN A 167 18.32 15.90 13.48
CA ASN A 167 17.17 15.28 12.80
C ASN A 167 16.43 16.25 11.88
N PHE A 168 16.38 17.55 12.20
CA PHE A 168 15.77 18.55 11.31
C PHE A 168 16.58 18.68 10.03
N ILE A 169 17.91 18.81 10.14
CA ILE A 169 18.81 18.91 8.97
C ILE A 169 18.62 17.71 8.05
N VAL A 170 18.63 16.49 8.61
CA VAL A 170 18.45 15.24 7.86
C VAL A 170 17.10 15.22 7.13
N ASN A 171 16.00 15.52 7.83
CA ASN A 171 14.66 15.42 7.26
C ASN A 171 14.32 16.57 6.30
N GLN A 172 14.80 17.78 6.56
CA GLN A 172 14.65 18.92 5.66
C GLN A 172 15.44 18.69 4.37
N MET A 173 16.66 18.17 4.47
CA MET A 173 17.45 17.81 3.30
C MET A 173 16.80 16.66 2.52
N SER A 174 16.31 15.62 3.19
CA SER A 174 15.56 14.54 2.54
C SER A 174 14.39 15.10 1.72
N SER A 175 13.59 16.00 2.30
CA SER A 175 12.49 16.67 1.61
C SER A 175 12.96 17.45 0.37
N ILE A 176 14.07 18.19 0.48
CA ILE A 176 14.65 18.94 -0.64
C ILE A 176 15.17 17.99 -1.74
N ILE A 177 15.81 16.87 -1.40
CA ILE A 177 16.23 15.85 -2.38
C ILE A 177 15.02 15.32 -3.16
N ALA A 178 13.93 14.98 -2.47
CA ALA A 178 12.68 14.55 -3.13
C ALA A 178 12.12 15.64 -4.06
N LYS A 179 12.16 16.92 -3.66
CA LYS A 179 11.74 18.05 -4.50
C LYS A 179 12.61 18.18 -5.74
N LEU A 180 13.93 18.17 -5.60
CA LEU A 180 14.85 18.25 -6.74
C LEU A 180 14.64 17.08 -7.71
N ALA A 181 14.39 15.87 -7.19
CA ALA A 181 14.15 14.66 -7.97
C ALA A 181 12.77 14.63 -8.67
N CYS A 182 11.80 15.41 -8.19
CA CYS A 182 10.42 15.40 -8.70
C CYS A 182 10.01 16.67 -9.45
N TYR A 183 10.66 17.80 -9.21
CA TYR A 183 10.33 19.08 -9.82
C TYR A 183 11.17 19.35 -11.07
N GLY A 184 12.39 18.83 -11.13
CA GLY A 184 13.25 18.92 -12.30
C GLY A 184 12.97 17.84 -13.34
N SER A 185 13.54 18.03 -14.52
CA SER A 185 13.53 17.13 -15.67
C SER A 185 14.53 15.98 -15.53
N ALA A 186 15.58 16.16 -14.73
CA ALA A 186 16.60 15.15 -14.49
C ALA A 186 16.09 14.07 -13.52
N LEU A 187 16.04 12.82 -14.00
CA LEU A 187 15.76 11.67 -13.15
C LEU A 187 16.99 11.29 -12.33
N MET A 188 16.75 10.79 -11.12
CA MET A 188 17.78 10.20 -10.29
C MET A 188 18.30 8.91 -10.94
N ASP A 189 19.61 8.71 -10.96
CA ASP A 189 20.22 7.48 -11.45
C ASP A 189 19.97 6.32 -10.48
N GLU A 190 20.23 5.10 -10.95
CA GLU A 190 19.88 3.88 -10.20
C GLU A 190 20.57 3.82 -8.83
N ASP A 191 21.86 4.16 -8.73
CA ASP A 191 22.62 4.09 -7.49
C ASP A 191 22.15 5.13 -6.46
N ASP A 192 21.98 6.38 -6.89
CA ASP A 192 21.52 7.46 -6.03
C ASP A 192 20.05 7.23 -5.59
N LEU A 193 19.20 6.72 -6.50
CA LEU A 193 17.80 6.38 -6.21
C LEU A 193 17.69 5.24 -5.22
N ASN A 194 18.50 4.19 -5.42
CA ASN A 194 18.54 3.04 -4.55
C ASN A 194 19.01 3.42 -3.14
N SER A 195 20.01 4.29 -3.04
CA SER A 195 20.52 4.80 -1.77
C SER A 195 19.48 5.65 -1.03
N TYR A 196 18.79 6.53 -1.75
CA TYR A 196 17.76 7.39 -1.15
C TYR A 196 16.52 6.59 -0.71
N PHE A 197 16.11 5.58 -1.49
CA PHE A 197 15.05 4.67 -1.07
C PHE A 197 15.43 3.80 0.12
N ALA A 198 16.67 3.34 0.22
CA ALA A 198 17.15 2.64 1.40
C ALA A 198 17.06 3.53 2.65
N PHE A 199 17.48 4.80 2.53
CA PHE A 199 17.34 5.79 3.59
C PHE A 199 15.88 5.99 4.00
N LEU A 200 14.95 6.24 3.06
CA LEU A 200 13.53 6.45 3.38
C LEU A 200 12.90 5.20 4.02
N GLN A 201 13.27 4.00 3.57
CA GLN A 201 12.78 2.75 4.16
C GLN A 201 13.31 2.53 5.58
N ASP A 202 14.56 2.90 5.86
CA ASP A 202 15.10 2.86 7.22
C ASP A 202 14.36 3.81 8.16
N GLN A 203 14.10 5.04 7.69
CA GLN A 203 13.30 6.02 8.42
C GLN A 203 11.87 5.54 8.70
N LEU A 204 11.27 4.73 7.83
CA LEU A 204 9.96 4.11 8.07
C LEU A 204 9.98 2.99 9.12
N LYS A 205 11.11 2.28 9.28
CA LYS A 205 11.21 1.17 10.25
C LYS A 205 11.30 1.67 11.69
N ASN A 206 11.95 2.82 11.90
CA ASN A 206 12.18 3.40 13.23
C ASN A 206 10.94 4.18 13.75
N GLN A 207 9.77 3.55 13.75
CA GLN A 207 8.49 4.25 13.98
C GLN A 207 8.30 4.84 15.38
N GLN A 208 8.90 4.24 16.40
CA GLN A 208 8.71 4.69 17.78
C GLN A 208 9.52 5.95 18.09
N ASP A 209 10.65 6.15 17.39
CA ASP A 209 11.59 7.25 17.66
C ASP A 209 11.61 8.31 16.56
N ASN A 210 11.03 8.04 15.39
CA ASN A 210 11.06 8.98 14.26
C ASN A 210 9.87 9.96 14.28
N GLU A 211 10.10 11.11 14.89
CA GLU A 211 9.15 12.23 15.00
C GLU A 211 8.86 12.91 13.65
N TYR A 212 9.58 12.54 12.58
CA TYR A 212 9.47 13.07 11.22
C TYR A 212 8.83 12.10 10.23
N MET A 213 8.16 11.05 10.72
CA MET A 213 7.56 10.01 9.88
C MET A 213 6.65 10.54 8.75
N ASN A 214 5.86 11.59 9.02
CA ASN A 214 5.02 12.24 7.99
C ASN A 214 5.85 12.86 6.85
N THR A 215 7.05 13.36 7.15
CA THR A 215 7.99 13.89 6.14
C THR A 215 8.52 12.76 5.28
N THR A 216 8.95 11.66 5.89
CA THR A 216 9.41 10.46 5.17
C THR A 216 8.34 9.92 4.24
N ALA A 217 7.12 9.75 4.74
CA ALA A 217 5.99 9.30 3.93
C ALA A 217 5.66 10.30 2.80
N ARG A 218 5.76 11.61 3.07
CA ARG A 218 5.57 12.64 2.04
C ARG A 218 6.63 12.57 0.93
N CYS A 219 7.89 12.32 1.26
CA CYS A 219 8.95 12.12 0.28
C CYS A 219 8.62 10.93 -0.63
N LEU A 220 8.21 9.80 -0.06
CA LEU A 220 7.77 8.63 -0.83
C LEU A 220 6.56 8.92 -1.71
N GLN A 221 5.56 9.66 -1.21
CA GLN A 221 4.42 10.10 -2.02
C GLN A 221 4.85 10.93 -3.24
N MET A 222 5.86 11.78 -3.10
CA MET A 222 6.37 12.60 -4.21
C MET A 222 7.11 11.72 -5.22
N MET A 223 8.06 10.92 -4.74
CA MET A 223 8.89 10.06 -5.59
C MET A 223 8.05 9.06 -6.39
N LEU A 224 7.10 8.37 -5.74
CA LEU A 224 6.34 7.29 -6.39
C LEU A 224 5.28 7.78 -7.39
N ARG A 225 5.06 9.10 -7.49
CA ARG A 225 4.28 9.67 -8.60
C ARG A 225 4.97 9.46 -9.95
N ILE A 226 6.30 9.42 -9.95
CA ILE A 226 7.12 9.15 -11.13
C ILE A 226 7.15 7.65 -11.39
N ASP A 227 6.72 7.24 -12.59
CA ASP A 227 6.57 5.82 -12.93
C ASP A 227 7.89 5.04 -12.90
N GLN A 228 8.98 5.69 -13.34
CA GLN A 228 10.33 5.13 -13.37
C GLN A 228 10.84 4.76 -11.97
N TYR A 229 10.36 5.42 -10.92
CA TYR A 229 10.80 5.20 -9.55
C TYR A 229 10.06 4.07 -8.84
N ARG A 230 8.90 3.63 -9.37
CA ARG A 230 8.05 2.61 -8.74
C ARG A 230 8.70 1.22 -8.73
N THR A 231 9.26 0.81 -9.86
CA THR A 231 9.84 -0.55 -10.00
C THR A 231 11.06 -0.73 -9.11
N PRO A 232 12.06 0.20 -9.10
CA PRO A 232 13.18 0.13 -8.17
C PRO A 232 12.75 0.05 -6.70
N PHE A 233 11.77 0.89 -6.30
CA PHE A 233 11.24 0.86 -4.93
C PHE A 233 10.66 -0.51 -4.55
N VAL A 234 9.87 -1.13 -5.43
CA VAL A 234 9.30 -2.46 -5.17
C VAL A 234 10.36 -3.55 -5.14
N GLN A 235 11.37 -3.49 -6.01
CA GLN A 235 12.45 -4.48 -6.06
C GLN A 235 13.28 -4.52 -4.76
N GLN A 236 13.41 -3.39 -4.08
CA GLN A 236 14.09 -3.31 -2.78
C GLN A 236 13.24 -3.71 -1.57
N GLY A 237 12.02 -4.19 -1.77
CA GLY A 237 11.12 -4.53 -0.67
C GLY A 237 10.34 -3.34 -0.10
N GLY A 238 10.28 -2.21 -0.82
CA GLY A 238 9.60 -1.00 -0.37
C GLY A 238 8.11 -1.18 -0.08
N VAL A 239 7.43 -2.14 -0.74
CA VAL A 239 6.04 -2.49 -0.41
C VAL A 239 5.95 -3.00 1.03
N GLN A 240 6.82 -3.92 1.43
CA GLN A 240 6.80 -4.47 2.79
C GLN A 240 7.10 -3.38 3.82
N ALA A 241 8.02 -2.45 3.52
CA ALA A 241 8.27 -1.30 4.39
C ALA A 241 7.03 -0.42 4.59
N LEU A 242 6.26 -0.13 3.53
CA LEU A 242 4.99 0.60 3.62
C LEU A 242 3.94 -0.17 4.44
N MET A 243 3.84 -1.48 4.21
CA MET A 243 2.86 -2.35 4.87
C MET A 243 3.15 -2.49 6.37
N THR A 244 4.41 -2.71 6.76
CA THR A 244 4.83 -2.72 8.16
C THR A 244 4.59 -1.37 8.82
N ALA A 245 4.78 -0.28 8.07
CA ALA A 245 4.55 1.06 8.59
C ALA A 245 3.07 1.40 8.81
N LEU A 246 2.15 0.71 8.11
CA LEU A 246 0.70 0.81 8.29
C LEU A 246 0.25 -0.09 9.45
N ASN A 247 0.47 0.35 10.68
CA ASN A 247 -0.03 -0.33 11.89
C ASN A 247 -1.19 0.43 12.56
N GLU A 248 -1.86 -0.21 13.53
CA GLU A 248 -3.01 0.35 14.25
C GLU A 248 -2.72 1.67 14.99
N LYS A 249 -1.45 1.93 15.34
CA LYS A 249 -1.03 3.15 16.06
C LYS A 249 -0.76 4.34 15.15
N THR A 250 -0.86 4.13 13.83
CA THR A 250 -0.56 5.14 12.83
C THR A 250 -1.67 6.18 12.77
N ASN A 251 -1.32 7.47 12.92
CA ASN A 251 -2.30 8.54 12.78
C ASN A 251 -2.88 8.59 11.35
N PHE A 252 -4.10 9.12 11.21
CA PHE A 252 -4.80 9.11 9.92
C PHE A 252 -4.07 9.83 8.78
N GLN A 253 -3.25 10.83 9.10
CA GLN A 253 -2.49 11.59 8.10
C GLN A 253 -1.36 10.73 7.53
N LEU A 254 -0.65 10.01 8.39
CA LEU A 254 0.38 9.07 7.99
C LEU A 254 -0.23 7.86 7.26
N GLN A 255 -1.37 7.33 7.72
CA GLN A 255 -2.12 6.29 7.00
C GLN A 255 -2.44 6.77 5.57
N TYR A 256 -3.05 7.95 5.42
CA TYR A 256 -3.33 8.52 4.10
C TYR A 256 -2.06 8.62 3.25
N GLN A 257 -0.93 9.05 3.81
CA GLN A 257 0.30 9.24 3.05
C GLN A 257 0.90 7.92 2.55
N LEU A 258 0.97 6.92 3.41
CA LEU A 258 1.46 5.59 3.06
C LEU A 258 0.54 4.88 2.07
N ILE A 259 -0.79 4.99 2.25
CA ILE A 259 -1.76 4.41 1.31
C ILE A 259 -1.71 5.13 -0.04
N PHE A 260 -1.48 6.44 -0.07
CA PHE A 260 -1.25 7.18 -1.31
C PHE A 260 0.00 6.70 -2.05
N ALA A 261 1.07 6.38 -1.32
CA ALA A 261 2.26 5.77 -1.91
C ALA A 261 1.91 4.42 -2.55
N ILE A 262 1.15 3.56 -1.85
CA ILE A 262 0.64 2.28 -2.40
C ILE A 262 -0.24 2.53 -3.64
N TRP A 263 -1.17 3.49 -3.58
CA TRP A 263 -2.02 3.88 -4.71
C TRP A 263 -1.21 4.29 -5.94
N CYS A 264 -0.11 5.02 -5.75
CA CYS A 264 0.80 5.35 -6.85
C CYS A 264 1.43 4.10 -7.47
N LEU A 265 1.80 3.10 -6.64
CA LEU A 265 2.36 1.85 -7.12
C LEU A 265 1.36 1.01 -7.94
N THR A 266 0.06 1.05 -7.60
CA THR A 266 -0.97 0.24 -8.29
C THR A 266 -1.29 0.73 -9.71
N PHE A 267 -0.79 1.89 -10.14
CA PHE A 267 -0.86 2.29 -11.55
C PHE A 267 0.04 1.45 -12.46
N ASN A 268 1.09 0.82 -11.91
CA ASN A 268 1.93 -0.10 -12.66
C ASN A 268 1.27 -1.48 -12.72
N VAL A 269 0.96 -1.95 -13.92
CA VAL A 269 0.26 -3.23 -14.17
C VAL A 269 0.95 -4.42 -13.49
N LYS A 270 2.29 -4.49 -13.52
CA LYS A 270 3.04 -5.59 -12.90
C LYS A 270 2.92 -5.58 -11.38
N ILE A 271 2.85 -4.40 -10.77
CA ILE A 271 2.68 -4.25 -9.32
C ILE A 271 1.23 -4.55 -8.94
N ALA A 272 0.25 -4.02 -9.68
CA ALA A 272 -1.17 -4.26 -9.46
C ALA A 272 -1.51 -5.77 -9.48
N ARG A 273 -0.96 -6.51 -10.45
CA ARG A 273 -1.12 -7.97 -10.55
C ARG A 273 -0.60 -8.72 -9.32
N ARG A 274 0.43 -8.19 -8.66
CA ARG A 274 1.01 -8.79 -7.45
C ARG A 274 0.34 -8.30 -6.16
N ALA A 275 -0.56 -7.32 -6.22
CA ALA A 275 -1.16 -6.73 -5.03
C ALA A 275 -1.85 -7.75 -4.09
N PRO A 276 -2.57 -8.78 -4.59
CA PRO A 276 -3.13 -9.83 -3.74
C PRO A 276 -2.04 -10.59 -2.95
N SER A 277 -0.97 -11.00 -3.65
CA SER A 277 0.15 -11.75 -3.05
C SER A 277 1.01 -10.92 -2.09
N LEU A 278 0.95 -9.59 -2.18
CA LEU A 278 1.74 -8.67 -1.36
C LEU A 278 1.04 -8.31 -0.04
N GLY A 279 -0.18 -8.81 0.19
CA GLY A 279 -0.96 -8.54 1.41
C GLY A 279 -1.59 -7.13 1.44
N ILE A 280 -1.47 -6.36 0.34
CA ILE A 280 -1.99 -4.99 0.24
C ILE A 280 -3.49 -4.96 0.53
N ILE A 281 -4.26 -5.86 -0.09
CA ILE A 281 -5.72 -5.88 0.02
C ILE A 281 -6.15 -6.10 1.47
N SER A 282 -5.50 -7.03 2.17
CA SER A 282 -5.83 -7.39 3.55
C SER A 282 -5.67 -6.21 4.51
N VAL A 283 -4.49 -5.57 4.51
CA VAL A 283 -4.24 -4.44 5.43
C VAL A 283 -5.12 -3.23 5.11
N LEU A 284 -5.31 -2.91 3.83
CA LEU A 284 -6.19 -1.81 3.47
C LEU A 284 -7.65 -2.10 3.81
N GLY A 285 -8.10 -3.35 3.69
CA GLY A 285 -9.45 -3.77 4.07
C GLY A 285 -9.70 -3.63 5.57
N ASP A 286 -8.71 -4.00 6.39
CA ASP A 286 -8.77 -3.84 7.85
C ASP A 286 -8.85 -2.37 8.24
N ILE A 287 -7.97 -1.52 7.68
CA ILE A 287 -8.00 -0.07 7.92
C ILE A 287 -9.33 0.54 7.45
N LEU A 288 -9.86 0.11 6.31
CA LEU A 288 -11.13 0.59 5.76
C LEU A 288 -12.31 0.26 6.70
N ALA A 289 -12.30 -0.91 7.34
CA ALA A 289 -13.36 -1.33 8.25
C ALA A 289 -13.42 -0.50 9.54
N GLU A 290 -12.29 0.07 9.97
CA GLU A 290 -12.16 0.78 11.25
C GLU A 290 -12.15 2.30 11.11
N THR A 291 -11.65 2.82 9.97
CA THR A 291 -11.46 4.25 9.80
C THR A 291 -12.78 4.99 9.57
N SER A 292 -12.91 6.16 10.20
CA SER A 292 -13.99 7.13 9.95
C SER A 292 -13.52 8.34 9.14
N LYS A 293 -12.25 8.36 8.72
CA LYS A 293 -11.64 9.52 8.05
C LYS A 293 -11.84 9.42 6.55
N GLU A 294 -12.69 10.28 5.99
CA GLU A 294 -13.03 10.25 4.56
C GLU A 294 -11.81 10.22 3.64
N LYS A 295 -10.77 11.02 3.93
CA LYS A 295 -9.53 11.02 3.13
C LYS A 295 -8.88 9.65 3.03
N VAL A 296 -8.88 8.89 4.12
CA VAL A 296 -8.33 7.53 4.19
C VAL A 296 -9.25 6.56 3.44
N ILE A 297 -10.56 6.68 3.62
CA ILE A 297 -11.57 5.88 2.89
C ILE A 297 -11.39 6.05 1.38
N ARG A 298 -11.41 7.29 0.88
CA ARG A 298 -11.31 7.60 -0.56
C ARG A 298 -10.04 7.02 -1.19
N ILE A 299 -8.88 7.17 -0.54
CA ILE A 299 -7.62 6.66 -1.09
C ILE A 299 -7.58 5.12 -1.09
N ILE A 300 -8.23 4.44 -0.13
CA ILE A 300 -8.36 2.99 -0.15
C ILE A 300 -9.27 2.54 -1.30
N LEU A 301 -10.45 3.17 -1.47
CA LEU A 301 -11.37 2.83 -2.56
C LEU A 301 -10.69 3.02 -3.93
N ALA A 302 -10.00 4.14 -4.12
CA ALA A 302 -9.23 4.39 -5.34
C ALA A 302 -8.11 3.35 -5.57
N THR A 303 -7.49 2.86 -4.50
CA THR A 303 -6.46 1.80 -4.57
C THR A 303 -7.06 0.47 -4.98
N PHE A 304 -8.19 0.08 -4.39
CA PHE A 304 -8.91 -1.14 -4.75
C PHE A 304 -9.41 -1.10 -6.20
N ARG A 305 -9.99 0.03 -6.62
CA ARG A 305 -10.37 0.22 -8.02
C ARG A 305 -9.19 0.04 -8.96
N ASN A 306 -8.07 0.70 -8.67
CA ASN A 306 -6.86 0.57 -9.49
C ASN A 306 -6.40 -0.89 -9.59
N ILE A 307 -6.39 -1.65 -8.49
CA ILE A 307 -5.99 -3.07 -8.51
C ILE A 307 -6.90 -3.86 -9.46
N LEU A 308 -8.22 -3.68 -9.38
CA LEU A 308 -9.19 -4.40 -10.19
C LEU A 308 -9.16 -3.99 -11.67
N GLU A 309 -8.97 -2.70 -11.97
CA GLU A 309 -8.90 -2.21 -13.35
C GLU A 309 -7.55 -2.56 -14.03
N LYS A 310 -6.44 -2.53 -13.28
CA LYS A 310 -5.08 -2.67 -13.84
C LYS A 310 -4.56 -4.10 -13.92
N ALA A 311 -5.10 -5.03 -13.14
CA ALA A 311 -4.63 -6.41 -13.20
C ALA A 311 -4.86 -7.04 -14.59
N GLU A 312 -5.92 -6.63 -15.30
CA GLU A 312 -6.40 -7.09 -16.64
C GLU A 312 -6.74 -8.60 -16.73
N GLU A 313 -6.00 -9.45 -16.03
CA GLU A 313 -6.16 -10.89 -15.97
C GLU A 313 -7.34 -11.27 -15.09
N LYS A 314 -8.34 -11.96 -15.68
CA LYS A 314 -9.59 -12.32 -14.99
C LYS A 314 -9.38 -13.08 -13.68
N GLU A 315 -8.45 -14.03 -13.67
CA GLU A 315 -8.15 -14.84 -12.48
C GLU A 315 -7.62 -13.98 -11.32
N ILE A 316 -6.70 -13.05 -11.62
CA ILE A 316 -6.13 -12.15 -10.62
C ILE A 316 -7.17 -11.14 -10.13
N VAL A 317 -8.02 -10.62 -11.02
CA VAL A 317 -9.12 -9.72 -10.65
C VAL A 317 -10.11 -10.45 -9.75
N ARG A 318 -10.46 -11.70 -10.07
CA ARG A 318 -11.33 -12.53 -9.23
C ARG A 318 -10.70 -12.80 -7.86
N GLU A 319 -9.42 -13.16 -7.81
CA GLU A 319 -8.69 -13.35 -6.55
C GLU A 319 -8.68 -12.06 -5.70
N ALA A 320 -8.37 -10.91 -6.31
CA ALA A 320 -8.37 -9.62 -5.63
C ALA A 320 -9.74 -9.25 -5.08
N ALA A 321 -10.80 -9.41 -5.90
CA ALA A 321 -12.17 -9.14 -5.48
C ALA A 321 -12.59 -10.02 -4.30
N LEU A 322 -12.25 -11.31 -4.34
CA LEU A 322 -12.54 -12.24 -3.25
C LEU A 322 -11.82 -11.85 -1.95
N GLN A 323 -10.54 -11.50 -2.03
CA GLN A 323 -9.81 -11.01 -0.86
C GLN A 323 -10.45 -9.74 -0.29
N MET A 324 -10.91 -8.80 -1.12
CA MET A 324 -11.63 -7.60 -0.65
C MET A 324 -12.92 -7.99 0.10
N VAL A 325 -13.70 -8.93 -0.43
CA VAL A 325 -14.93 -9.43 0.20
C VAL A 325 -14.64 -10.03 1.58
N GLN A 326 -13.60 -10.86 1.67
CA GLN A 326 -13.18 -11.50 2.92
C GLN A 326 -12.73 -10.48 3.98
N CYS A 327 -12.13 -9.38 3.54
CA CYS A 327 -11.78 -8.26 4.40
C CYS A 327 -12.98 -7.35 4.72
N LYS A 328 -14.21 -7.88 4.62
CA LYS A 328 -15.48 -7.23 4.94
C LYS A 328 -15.74 -5.96 4.13
N THR A 329 -15.06 -5.76 3.00
CA THR A 329 -15.19 -4.54 2.18
C THR A 329 -16.64 -4.32 1.77
N LEU A 330 -17.35 -5.34 1.27
CA LEU A 330 -18.77 -5.23 0.89
C LEU A 330 -19.67 -4.71 2.03
N LYS A 331 -19.42 -5.14 3.27
CA LYS A 331 -20.18 -4.65 4.43
C LYS A 331 -19.88 -3.17 4.66
N THR A 332 -18.63 -2.77 4.56
CA THR A 332 -18.22 -1.37 4.71
C THR A 332 -18.79 -0.49 3.59
N LEU A 333 -18.79 -0.95 2.33
CA LEU A 333 -19.37 -0.20 1.21
C LEU A 333 -20.88 0.06 1.42
N LYS A 334 -21.64 -0.93 1.90
CA LYS A 334 -23.06 -0.75 2.27
C LYS A 334 -23.26 0.30 3.36
N LEU A 335 -22.39 0.31 4.37
CA LEU A 335 -22.45 1.30 5.45
C LEU A 335 -22.12 2.71 4.96
N LEU A 336 -21.20 2.84 4.00
CA LEU A 336 -20.86 4.11 3.36
C LEU A 336 -22.01 4.62 2.48
N ASP A 337 -22.61 3.72 1.69
CA ASP A 337 -23.77 4.02 0.84
C ASP A 337 -24.98 4.49 1.68
N ALA A 338 -25.27 3.81 2.79
CA ALA A 338 -26.31 4.23 3.74
C ALA A 338 -26.05 5.61 4.35
N LYS A 339 -24.79 6.03 4.45
CA LYS A 339 -24.38 7.38 4.90
C LYS A 339 -24.36 8.42 3.77
N LYS A 340 -24.77 8.05 2.55
CA LYS A 340 -24.71 8.90 1.34
C LYS A 340 -23.31 9.42 1.06
N PHE A 341 -22.31 8.54 1.22
CA PHE A 341 -20.93 8.87 0.91
C PHE A 341 -20.75 9.04 -0.60
N ASP A 342 -20.57 10.29 -1.04
CA ASP A 342 -20.45 10.63 -2.46
C ASP A 342 -19.01 10.39 -2.96
N ASP A 343 -18.79 9.21 -3.56
CA ASP A 343 -17.54 8.82 -4.19
C ASP A 343 -17.78 7.84 -5.36
N PRO A 344 -17.32 8.13 -6.58
CA PRO A 344 -17.55 7.26 -7.74
C PRO A 344 -16.84 5.89 -7.64
N ASP A 345 -15.78 5.79 -6.84
CA ASP A 345 -15.09 4.51 -6.62
C ASP A 345 -15.92 3.56 -5.75
N LEU A 346 -16.82 4.10 -4.92
CA LEU A 346 -17.77 3.31 -4.11
C LEU A 346 -18.73 2.52 -5.00
N GLU A 347 -19.36 3.19 -5.98
CA GLU A 347 -20.30 2.58 -6.92
C GLU A 347 -19.61 1.48 -7.75
N PHE A 348 -18.44 1.80 -8.30
CA PHE A 348 -17.63 0.86 -9.07
C PHE A 348 -17.30 -0.41 -8.27
N LEU A 349 -16.83 -0.25 -7.03
CA LEU A 349 -16.46 -1.37 -6.18
C LEU A 349 -17.67 -2.20 -5.76
N ASN A 350 -18.80 -1.57 -5.45
CA ASN A 350 -20.03 -2.30 -5.18
C ASN A 350 -20.38 -3.21 -6.37
N GLU A 351 -20.51 -2.65 -7.57
CA GLU A 351 -20.85 -3.43 -8.76
C GLU A 351 -19.88 -4.59 -9.00
N LYS A 352 -18.56 -4.31 -9.01
CA LYS A 352 -17.54 -5.32 -9.31
C LYS A 352 -17.46 -6.42 -8.27
N LEU A 353 -17.53 -6.07 -6.98
CA LEU A 353 -17.46 -7.07 -5.92
C LEU A 353 -18.75 -7.90 -5.86
N TYR A 354 -19.92 -7.30 -6.09
CA TYR A 354 -21.19 -8.04 -6.15
C TYR A 354 -21.21 -9.07 -7.28
N LEU A 355 -20.78 -8.70 -8.49
CA LEU A 355 -20.67 -9.64 -9.60
C LEU A 355 -19.71 -10.79 -9.28
N SER A 356 -18.57 -10.48 -8.66
CA SER A 356 -17.56 -11.50 -8.30
C SER A 356 -18.06 -12.51 -7.27
N VAL A 357 -18.96 -12.10 -6.36
CA VAL A 357 -19.58 -13.00 -5.37
C VAL A 357 -20.70 -13.85 -5.99
N GLN A 358 -21.48 -13.31 -6.93
CA GLN A 358 -22.55 -14.08 -7.58
C GLN A 358 -22.02 -15.25 -8.41
N ASP A 359 -20.81 -15.11 -8.98
CA ASP A 359 -20.14 -16.14 -9.78
C ASP A 359 -19.38 -17.17 -8.93
N LEU A 360 -19.52 -17.13 -7.60
CA LEU A 360 -18.84 -18.04 -6.69
C LEU A 360 -19.74 -19.23 -6.31
N SER A 361 -19.23 -20.46 -6.50
CA SER A 361 -19.87 -21.60 -5.86
C SER A 361 -19.62 -21.58 -4.35
N SER A 362 -20.49 -22.20 -3.56
CA SER A 362 -20.28 -22.34 -2.11
C SER A 362 -18.96 -23.05 -1.77
N PHE A 363 -18.47 -23.95 -2.63
CA PHE A 363 -17.16 -24.58 -2.43
C PHE A 363 -15.99 -23.64 -2.72
N ASP A 364 -16.11 -22.80 -3.75
CA ASP A 364 -15.10 -21.79 -4.04
C ASP A 364 -15.02 -20.72 -2.93
N GLU A 365 -16.16 -20.38 -2.32
CA GLU A 365 -16.22 -19.49 -1.13
C GLU A 365 -15.40 -20.08 0.00
N TYR A 366 -15.67 -21.35 0.34
CA TYR A 366 -14.93 -22.10 1.35
C TYR A 366 -13.42 -22.15 1.05
N VAL A 367 -13.05 -22.55 -0.17
CA VAL A 367 -11.65 -22.63 -0.63
C VAL A 367 -10.96 -21.27 -0.47
N SER A 368 -11.66 -20.20 -0.81
CA SER A 368 -11.13 -18.84 -0.70
C SER A 368 -10.89 -18.48 0.77
N GLU A 369 -11.83 -18.74 1.68
CA GLU A 369 -11.69 -18.46 3.13
C GLU A 369 -10.51 -19.21 3.74
N VAL A 370 -10.35 -20.50 3.43
CA VAL A 370 -9.22 -21.30 3.93
C VAL A 370 -7.89 -20.81 3.38
N LYS A 371 -7.85 -20.39 2.11
CA LYS A 371 -6.61 -19.86 1.50
C LYS A 371 -6.16 -18.53 2.06
N SER A 372 -7.10 -17.67 2.44
CA SER A 372 -6.76 -16.37 3.05
C SER A 372 -6.34 -16.51 4.52
N GLY A 373 -6.71 -17.62 5.17
CA GLY A 373 -6.48 -17.85 6.59
C GLY A 373 -7.35 -16.97 7.49
N ARG A 374 -8.40 -16.35 6.94
CA ARG A 374 -9.37 -15.50 7.65
C ARG A 374 -10.73 -16.17 7.64
N LEU A 375 -10.90 -17.20 8.47
CA LEU A 375 -12.15 -17.97 8.52
C LEU A 375 -13.23 -17.20 9.28
N GLN A 376 -14.46 -17.25 8.79
CA GLN A 376 -15.61 -16.68 9.49
C GLN A 376 -16.78 -17.65 9.51
N TRP A 377 -17.66 -17.51 10.50
CA TRP A 377 -18.89 -18.30 10.54
C TRP A 377 -19.85 -17.91 9.41
N SER A 378 -19.83 -18.69 8.33
CA SER A 378 -20.71 -18.54 7.17
C SER A 378 -21.46 -19.85 6.86
N PRO A 379 -22.46 -19.85 5.96
CA PRO A 379 -23.19 -21.06 5.59
C PRO A 379 -22.29 -22.20 5.09
N VAL A 380 -21.13 -21.89 4.49
CA VAL A 380 -20.20 -22.92 3.99
C VAL A 380 -19.48 -23.67 5.11
N HIS A 381 -19.43 -23.11 6.32
CA HIS A 381 -18.90 -23.81 7.50
C HIS A 381 -20.02 -24.52 8.28
N LYS A 382 -21.23 -23.95 8.31
CA LYS A 382 -22.33 -24.42 9.18
C LYS A 382 -23.32 -25.38 8.52
N SER A 383 -23.46 -25.34 7.19
CA SER A 383 -24.50 -26.08 6.50
C SER A 383 -24.15 -27.56 6.35
N GLU A 384 -24.98 -28.45 6.88
CA GLU A 384 -24.85 -29.89 6.64
C GLU A 384 -24.91 -30.25 5.16
N ARG A 385 -25.73 -29.51 4.39
CA ARG A 385 -25.86 -29.73 2.95
C ARG A 385 -24.53 -29.46 2.25
N PHE A 386 -23.82 -28.41 2.62
CA PHE A 386 -22.51 -28.10 2.07
C PHE A 386 -21.54 -29.27 2.30
N TRP A 387 -21.43 -29.75 3.54
CA TRP A 387 -20.50 -30.82 3.89
C TRP A 387 -20.85 -32.14 3.21
N ARG A 388 -22.14 -32.48 3.15
CA ARG A 388 -22.62 -33.69 2.45
C ARG A 388 -22.27 -33.68 0.96
N GLU A 389 -22.38 -32.53 0.31
CA GLU A 389 -22.14 -32.40 -1.14
C GLU A 389 -20.65 -32.23 -1.49
N ASN A 390 -19.83 -31.69 -0.57
CA ASN A 390 -18.46 -31.26 -0.89
C ASN A 390 -17.35 -31.95 -0.12
N ALA A 391 -17.61 -32.73 0.94
CA ALA A 391 -16.56 -33.33 1.76
C ALA A 391 -15.57 -34.20 0.94
N GLU A 392 -16.04 -34.91 -0.09
CA GLU A 392 -15.15 -35.69 -0.96
C GLU A 392 -14.16 -34.84 -1.76
N LYS A 393 -14.52 -33.60 -2.11
CA LYS A 393 -13.65 -32.67 -2.86
C LYS A 393 -12.45 -32.21 -2.05
N PHE A 394 -12.50 -32.28 -0.71
CA PHE A 394 -11.36 -31.95 0.15
C PHE A 394 -10.17 -32.90 -0.04
N ASN A 395 -10.39 -34.05 -0.67
CA ASN A 395 -9.36 -35.05 -0.99
C ASN A 395 -8.58 -34.70 -2.26
N GLU A 396 -9.08 -33.77 -3.07
CA GLU A 396 -8.43 -33.33 -4.29
C GLU A 396 -7.04 -32.74 -4.02
N LYS A 397 -6.18 -32.74 -5.04
CA LYS A 397 -4.80 -32.22 -4.96
C LYS A 397 -4.02 -32.79 -3.76
N ARG A 398 -4.18 -34.09 -3.47
CA ARG A 398 -3.51 -34.77 -2.35
C ARG A 398 -3.87 -34.13 -0.99
N PHE A 399 -5.15 -33.88 -0.76
CA PHE A 399 -5.69 -33.35 0.50
C PHE A 399 -5.13 -31.98 0.91
N ASP A 400 -4.79 -31.14 -0.06
CA ASP A 400 -4.17 -29.83 0.23
C ASP A 400 -5.08 -28.95 1.09
N MET A 401 -6.41 -29.03 0.91
CA MET A 401 -7.37 -28.30 1.75
C MET A 401 -7.26 -28.69 3.22
N ILE A 402 -7.18 -30.00 3.50
CA ILE A 402 -7.06 -30.52 4.87
C ILE A 402 -5.72 -30.11 5.50
N LYS A 403 -4.63 -30.17 4.73
CA LYS A 403 -3.32 -29.69 5.22
C LYS A 403 -3.38 -28.20 5.58
N MET A 404 -4.08 -27.39 4.80
CA MET A 404 -4.25 -25.96 5.08
C MET A 404 -5.08 -25.75 6.36
N LEU A 405 -6.20 -26.44 6.52
CA LEU A 405 -6.99 -26.40 7.76
C LEU A 405 -6.18 -26.80 8.99
N ILE A 406 -5.36 -27.85 8.90
CA ILE A 406 -4.49 -28.28 9.99
C ILE A 406 -3.48 -27.18 10.35
N ARG A 407 -2.90 -26.49 9.36
CA ARG A 407 -2.01 -25.34 9.61
C ARG A 407 -2.73 -24.17 10.27
N LEU A 408 -4.00 -23.94 9.94
CA LEU A 408 -4.81 -22.87 10.54
C LEU A 408 -5.13 -23.12 12.02
N LEU A 409 -4.92 -24.33 12.55
CA LEU A 409 -5.01 -24.62 13.99
C LEU A 409 -3.87 -23.99 14.81
N ASP A 410 -2.85 -23.43 14.17
CA ASP A 410 -1.80 -22.63 14.81
C ASP A 410 -2.01 -21.12 14.57
N SER A 411 -3.20 -20.70 14.09
CA SER A 411 -3.53 -19.28 13.87
C SER A 411 -3.54 -18.49 15.18
N PRO A 412 -3.07 -17.23 15.19
CA PRO A 412 -3.19 -16.36 16.36
C PRO A 412 -4.62 -15.84 16.59
N ASP A 413 -5.52 -15.98 15.61
CA ASP A 413 -6.91 -15.52 15.71
C ASP A 413 -7.83 -16.61 16.32
N PRO A 414 -8.43 -16.39 17.50
CA PRO A 414 -9.31 -17.38 18.15
C PRO A 414 -10.51 -17.79 17.30
N LEU A 415 -11.07 -16.87 16.49
CA LEU A 415 -12.20 -17.21 15.63
C LEU A 415 -11.77 -18.22 14.54
N THR A 416 -10.63 -17.96 13.90
CA THR A 416 -10.04 -18.89 12.93
C THR A 416 -9.77 -20.25 13.54
N LEU A 417 -9.25 -20.32 14.77
CA LEU A 417 -9.06 -21.58 15.49
C LEU A 417 -10.38 -22.34 15.70
N CYS A 418 -11.44 -21.64 16.11
CA CYS A 418 -12.77 -22.22 16.32
C CYS A 418 -13.31 -22.86 15.03
N VAL A 419 -13.29 -22.10 13.92
CA VAL A 419 -13.83 -22.56 12.63
C VAL A 419 -12.96 -23.69 12.07
N ALA A 420 -11.64 -23.57 12.11
CA ALA A 420 -10.73 -24.63 11.61
C ALA A 420 -10.89 -25.94 12.39
N ALA A 421 -10.99 -25.89 13.72
CA ALA A 421 -11.23 -27.07 14.54
C ALA A 421 -12.59 -27.71 14.21
N HIS A 422 -13.64 -26.91 14.15
CA HIS A 422 -14.98 -27.35 13.78
C HIS A 422 -15.00 -28.07 12.42
N ASP A 423 -14.38 -27.46 11.40
CA ASP A 423 -14.36 -27.95 10.03
C ASP A 423 -13.61 -29.27 9.87
N ILE A 424 -12.51 -29.47 10.61
CA ILE A 424 -11.83 -30.77 10.65
C ILE A 424 -12.77 -31.86 11.20
N GLY A 425 -13.54 -31.52 12.23
CA GLY A 425 -14.55 -32.41 12.79
C GLY A 425 -15.67 -32.74 11.79
N GLU A 426 -16.20 -31.74 11.09
CA GLU A 426 -17.24 -31.94 10.06
C GLU A 426 -16.72 -32.74 8.86
N TYR A 427 -15.51 -32.46 8.38
CA TYR A 427 -14.91 -33.24 7.30
C TYR A 427 -14.82 -34.73 7.67
N VAL A 428 -14.37 -35.07 8.89
CA VAL A 428 -14.30 -36.49 9.32
C VAL A 428 -15.68 -37.09 9.52
N ARG A 429 -16.67 -36.30 9.98
CA ARG A 429 -18.06 -36.71 10.12
C ARG A 429 -18.68 -37.12 8.79
N TYR A 430 -18.47 -36.35 7.72
CA TYR A 430 -19.05 -36.59 6.40
C TYR A 430 -18.15 -37.42 5.47
N TYR A 431 -16.86 -37.54 5.77
CA TYR A 431 -15.92 -38.41 5.07
C TYR A 431 -15.07 -39.22 6.07
N PRO A 432 -15.64 -40.29 6.68
CA PRO A 432 -14.97 -41.05 7.75
C PRO A 432 -13.61 -41.66 7.35
N ARG A 433 -13.41 -41.99 6.07
CA ARG A 433 -12.13 -42.48 5.53
C ARG A 433 -11.02 -41.44 5.63
N GLY A 434 -11.35 -40.16 5.64
CA GLY A 434 -10.42 -39.04 5.81
C GLY A 434 -9.78 -38.97 7.19
N LYS A 435 -10.34 -39.66 8.19
CA LYS A 435 -9.80 -39.71 9.56
C LYS A 435 -8.33 -40.14 9.59
N ALA A 436 -7.99 -41.22 8.86
CA ALA A 436 -6.62 -41.73 8.83
C ALA A 436 -5.64 -40.67 8.34
N PHE A 437 -6.01 -39.93 7.29
CA PHE A 437 -5.18 -38.85 6.75
C PHE A 437 -5.01 -37.69 7.76
N VAL A 438 -6.08 -37.30 8.46
CA VAL A 438 -6.02 -36.25 9.50
C VAL A 438 -5.10 -36.69 10.65
N GLU A 439 -5.14 -37.96 11.06
CA GLU A 439 -4.28 -38.50 12.11
C GLU A 439 -2.81 -38.57 11.65
N GLU A 440 -2.54 -39.06 10.43
CA GLU A 440 -1.19 -39.14 9.84
C GLU A 440 -0.53 -37.76 9.67
N ASN A 441 -1.32 -36.70 9.45
CA ASN A 441 -0.81 -35.33 9.29
C ASN A 441 -0.83 -34.53 10.60
N ASN A 442 -0.86 -35.20 11.77
CA ASN A 442 -0.85 -34.60 13.10
C ASN A 442 -2.07 -33.68 13.40
N GLY A 443 -3.14 -33.73 12.61
CA GLY A 443 -4.32 -32.90 12.79
C GLY A 443 -5.03 -33.17 14.12
N LYS A 444 -5.15 -34.44 14.53
CA LYS A 444 -5.70 -34.80 15.85
C LYS A 444 -4.89 -34.19 16.99
N SER A 445 -3.58 -34.31 16.95
CA SER A 445 -2.68 -33.73 17.95
C SER A 445 -2.78 -32.20 17.98
N ALA A 446 -2.91 -31.55 16.82
CA ALA A 446 -3.10 -30.11 16.72
C ALA A 446 -4.44 -29.66 17.36
N VAL A 447 -5.55 -30.35 17.07
CA VAL A 447 -6.84 -30.05 17.72
C VAL A 447 -6.78 -30.33 19.23
N MET A 448 -6.09 -31.38 19.68
CA MET A 448 -5.94 -31.67 21.12
C MET A 448 -5.19 -30.56 21.86
N LYS A 449 -4.20 -29.91 21.25
CA LYS A 449 -3.51 -28.76 21.85
C LYS A 449 -4.48 -27.61 22.16
N LEU A 450 -5.49 -27.41 21.31
CA LEU A 450 -6.50 -26.35 21.48
C LEU A 450 -7.46 -26.58 22.66
N LEU A 451 -7.50 -27.78 23.24
CA LEU A 451 -8.24 -28.03 24.48
C LEU A 451 -7.68 -27.25 25.68
N ALA A 452 -6.40 -26.83 25.59
CA ALA A 452 -5.74 -25.99 26.59
C ALA A 452 -5.66 -24.51 26.16
N ALA A 453 -6.37 -24.09 25.11
CA ALA A 453 -6.39 -22.70 24.66
C ALA A 453 -7.02 -21.77 25.72
N GLU A 454 -6.63 -20.50 25.75
CA GLU A 454 -7.18 -19.54 26.73
C GLU A 454 -8.66 -19.21 26.47
N ASP A 455 -9.09 -19.20 25.20
CA ASP A 455 -10.48 -18.90 24.81
C ASP A 455 -11.40 -20.13 24.99
N PRO A 456 -12.45 -20.05 25.84
CA PRO A 456 -13.39 -21.15 26.04
C PRO A 456 -14.11 -21.61 24.77
N ASN A 457 -14.35 -20.73 23.80
CA ASN A 457 -14.98 -21.10 22.53
C ASN A 457 -14.06 -22.00 21.70
N VAL A 458 -12.75 -21.69 21.70
CA VAL A 458 -11.74 -22.51 21.03
C VAL A 458 -11.70 -23.90 21.67
N GLN A 459 -11.69 -23.97 23.00
CA GLN A 459 -11.75 -25.24 23.73
C GLN A 459 -13.02 -26.04 23.38
N TYR A 460 -14.17 -25.38 23.34
CA TYR A 460 -15.45 -26.00 23.01
C TYR A 460 -15.45 -26.61 21.60
N HIS A 461 -15.05 -25.85 20.58
CA HIS A 461 -14.99 -26.34 19.21
C HIS A 461 -13.93 -27.43 19.02
N ALA A 462 -12.78 -27.32 19.71
CA ALA A 462 -11.77 -28.36 19.73
C ALA A 462 -12.29 -29.66 20.35
N LEU A 463 -13.03 -29.59 21.47
CA LEU A 463 -13.62 -30.76 22.12
C LEU A 463 -14.61 -31.48 21.20
N LEU A 464 -15.51 -30.74 20.55
CA LEU A 464 -16.46 -31.31 19.60
C LEU A 464 -15.75 -31.98 18.41
N ALA A 465 -14.69 -31.36 17.90
CA ALA A 465 -13.89 -31.93 16.82
C ALA A 465 -13.19 -33.24 17.24
N ILE A 466 -12.61 -33.28 18.45
CA ILE A 466 -12.01 -34.50 19.00
C ILE A 466 -13.05 -35.60 19.19
N GLN A 467 -14.25 -35.28 19.69
CA GLN A 467 -15.34 -36.25 19.82
C GLN A 467 -15.67 -36.90 18.46
N LYS A 468 -15.80 -36.08 17.40
CA LYS A 468 -16.02 -36.57 16.02
C LYS A 468 -14.86 -37.41 15.49
N LEU A 469 -13.62 -37.05 15.83
CA LEU A 469 -12.42 -37.80 15.46
C LEU A 469 -12.31 -39.16 16.20
N MET A 470 -12.77 -39.25 17.44
CA MET A 470 -12.62 -40.45 18.26
C MET A 470 -13.70 -41.51 18.00
N VAL A 471 -14.90 -41.10 17.58
CA VAL A 471 -16.05 -42.01 17.49
C VAL A 471 -16.22 -42.55 16.05
N HIS A 472 -16.32 -43.88 15.91
CA HIS A 472 -16.49 -44.54 14.61
C HIS A 472 -17.93 -44.48 14.05
N ASN A 473 -18.94 -44.10 14.85
CA ASN A 473 -20.36 -43.99 14.48
C ASN A 473 -21.03 -42.77 15.16
N TRP A 474 -20.86 -41.59 14.60
CA TRP A 474 -21.32 -40.33 15.22
C TRP A 474 -22.86 -40.14 15.21
N GLU A 475 -23.61 -40.80 14.30
CA GLU A 475 -25.08 -40.68 14.17
C GLU A 475 -25.86 -41.04 15.44
N TYR A 476 -25.25 -41.78 16.36
CA TYR A 476 -25.89 -42.22 17.60
C TYR A 476 -25.83 -41.18 18.74
N LEU A 477 -24.86 -40.25 18.73
CA LEU A 477 -24.70 -39.25 19.80
C LEU A 477 -25.57 -38.01 19.60
N GLY A 478 -25.75 -37.54 18.35
CA GLY A 478 -26.58 -36.35 18.07
C GLY A 478 -28.03 -36.50 18.52
N LYS A 479 -28.59 -37.71 18.37
CA LYS A 479 -29.95 -38.06 18.81
C LYS A 479 -30.13 -38.13 20.33
N GLN A 480 -29.05 -38.23 21.10
CA GLN A 480 -29.11 -38.20 22.57
C GLN A 480 -29.06 -36.76 23.09
N LEU A 481 -28.24 -35.90 22.48
CA LEU A 481 -28.14 -34.49 22.89
C LEU A 481 -29.40 -33.66 22.56
N GLU A 482 -30.07 -33.92 21.43
CA GLU A 482 -31.35 -33.27 21.13
C GLU A 482 -32.47 -33.72 22.08
N LYS A 483 -32.39 -34.94 22.64
CA LYS A 483 -33.34 -35.43 23.64
C LYS A 483 -33.12 -34.86 25.04
N ASP A 484 -31.91 -34.40 25.35
CA ASP A 484 -31.54 -33.89 26.66
C ASP A 484 -31.65 -32.35 26.77
N THR A 485 -32.25 -31.68 25.79
CA THR A 485 -32.59 -30.25 25.88
C THR A 485 -33.99 -30.12 26.50
N PRO A 486 -34.16 -29.56 27.72
CA PRO A 486 -35.48 -29.42 28.31
C PRO A 486 -36.29 -28.35 27.58
N GLU A 487 -37.47 -28.72 27.09
CA GLU A 487 -38.52 -27.76 26.71
C GLU A 487 -39.00 -27.00 27.95
N SER A 488 -38.58 -25.73 28.09
CA SER A 488 -39.28 -24.59 28.74
C SER A 488 -38.22 -23.52 29.00
N ILE A 489 -38.39 -22.26 28.57
CA ILE A 489 -39.35 -21.30 29.09
C ILE A 489 -39.80 -20.37 27.95
N VAL A 490 -41.04 -20.56 27.49
CA VAL A 490 -41.86 -19.48 26.91
C VAL A 490 -43.12 -19.42 27.76
N GLY A 491 -43.37 -18.26 28.38
CA GLY A 491 -44.65 -17.93 29.00
C GLY A 491 -44.58 -17.56 30.48
N LYS A 492 -44.21 -16.31 30.76
CA LYS A 492 -45.10 -15.31 31.38
C LYS A 492 -44.56 -13.90 31.17
#